data_AF-A0A959DPD8-F1
#
_entry.id   AF-A0A959DPD8-F1
#
_cell.length_a   1.000
_cell.length_b   1.000
_cell.length_c   1.000
_cell.angle_alpha   90.00
_cell.angle_beta   90.00
_cell.angle_gamma   90.00
#
_symmetry.space_group_name_H-M   'P 1'
#
loop_
_entity.id
_entity.type
_entity.pdbx_description
1 polymer ?
#
loop_
_entity_poly.entity_id
_entity_poly.type
_entity_poly.pdbx_seq_one_letter_code
_entity_poly.pdbx_strand_id
1 'polypeptide(L)'
;MIKKLTLGTLIGSVAGTIVSSIWFVGLFGSKADQWLAENAGCARQMDEMPYWAWILAILVLGFIGALALDKLNIKDAMRGGMTGLIIYGLIGLVISLFTYVSFKAYELNWMPLDIIGNTLSGIAGGIATGWLYGKMK
;
A
#
# COMPACT_ATOMS: atom_id res chain seq x y z
N MET A 1 -15.57 -11.67 14.48
CA MET A 1 -14.21 -11.08 14.50
C MET A 1 -13.33 -11.64 13.38
N ILE A 2 -12.96 -12.93 13.41
CA ILE A 2 -12.05 -13.53 12.42
C ILE A 2 -12.55 -13.34 10.97
N LYS A 3 -13.79 -13.72 10.66
CA LYS A 3 -14.38 -13.53 9.32
C LYS A 3 -14.33 -12.07 8.84
N LYS A 4 -14.58 -11.12 9.74
CA LYS A 4 -14.57 -9.68 9.46
C LYS A 4 -13.14 -9.24 9.11
N LEU A 5 -12.16 -9.59 9.94
CA LEU A 5 -10.75 -9.28 9.68
C LEU A 5 -10.23 -9.93 8.40
N THR A 6 -10.55 -11.21 8.14
CA THR A 6 -10.10 -11.91 6.91
C THR A 6 -10.66 -11.24 5.66
N LEU A 7 -11.97 -10.98 5.60
CA LEU A 7 -12.58 -10.35 4.43
C LEU A 7 -12.15 -8.89 4.27
N GLY A 8 -12.02 -8.15 5.39
CA GLY A 8 -11.48 -6.80 5.39
C GLY A 8 -10.06 -6.75 4.84
N THR A 9 -9.21 -7.67 5.29
CA THR A 9 -7.83 -7.81 4.80
C THR A 9 -7.80 -8.03 3.29
N LEU A 10 -8.59 -8.99 2.79
CA LEU A 10 -8.62 -9.33 1.38
C LEU A 10 -9.15 -8.18 0.52
N ILE A 11 -10.29 -7.58 0.88
CA ILE A 11 -10.89 -6.52 0.06
C ILE A 11 -10.04 -5.25 0.09
N GLY A 12 -9.45 -4.91 1.24
CA GLY A 12 -8.55 -3.77 1.38
C GLY A 12 -7.28 -3.95 0.56
N SER A 13 -6.70 -5.15 0.60
CA SER A 13 -5.53 -5.54 -0.18
C SER A 13 -5.78 -5.42 -1.69
N VAL A 14 -6.90 -5.97 -2.17
CA VAL A 14 -7.27 -5.93 -3.60
C VAL A 14 -7.51 -4.49 -4.05
N ALA A 15 -8.33 -3.72 -3.31
CA ALA A 15 -8.63 -2.34 -3.66
C ALA A 15 -7.38 -1.46 -3.66
N GLY A 16 -6.51 -1.61 -2.65
CA GLY A 16 -5.23 -0.94 -2.59
C GLY A 16 -4.34 -1.28 -3.77
N THR A 17 -4.19 -2.57 -4.09
CA THR A 17 -3.34 -3.05 -5.19
C THR A 17 -3.79 -2.52 -6.55
N ILE A 18 -5.10 -2.47 -6.81
CA ILE A 18 -5.64 -1.90 -8.06
C ILE A 18 -5.22 -0.43 -8.19
N VAL A 19 -5.37 0.36 -7.13
CA VAL A 19 -4.97 1.78 -7.15
C VAL A 19 -3.46 1.93 -7.24
N SER A 20 -2.68 1.11 -6.52
CA SER A 20 -1.21 1.09 -6.65
C SER A 20 -0.79 0.78 -8.08
N SER A 21 -1.45 -0.17 -8.75
CA SER A 21 -1.12 -0.56 -10.13
C SER A 21 -1.40 0.57 -11.11
N ILE A 22 -2.53 1.28 -10.95
CA ILE A 22 -2.86 2.45 -11.77
C ILE A 22 -1.84 3.56 -11.54
N TRP A 23 -1.46 3.82 -10.28
CA TRP A 23 -0.44 4.81 -9.94
C TRP A 23 0.92 4.47 -10.54
N PHE A 24 1.36 3.22 -10.37
CA PHE A 24 2.68 2.75 -10.79
C PHE A 24 2.79 2.71 -12.32
N VAL A 25 1.81 2.13 -13.01
CA VAL A 25 1.82 2.04 -14.49
C VAL A 25 1.59 3.41 -15.13
N GLY A 26 0.70 4.24 -14.57
CA GLY A 26 0.29 5.50 -15.17
C GLY A 26 1.32 6.63 -15.04
N LEU A 27 1.97 6.76 -13.88
CA LEU A 27 2.85 7.90 -13.58
C LEU A 27 4.31 7.50 -13.34
N PHE A 28 4.57 6.21 -13.07
CA PHE A 28 5.86 5.75 -12.57
C PHE A 28 6.60 4.80 -13.49
N GLY A 29 5.93 4.17 -14.46
CA GLY A 29 6.53 3.14 -15.33
C GLY A 29 7.83 3.62 -15.98
N SER A 30 7.83 4.78 -16.62
CA SER A 30 9.02 5.31 -17.30
C SER A 30 10.17 5.66 -16.34
N LYS A 31 9.87 6.13 -15.13
CA LYS A 31 10.89 6.41 -14.11
C LYS A 31 11.44 5.14 -13.49
N ALA A 32 10.57 4.17 -13.22
CA ALA A 32 10.95 2.88 -12.66
C ALA A 32 11.83 2.10 -13.64
N ASP A 33 11.52 2.13 -14.94
CA ASP A 33 12.33 1.50 -15.98
C ASP A 33 13.72 2.14 -16.09
N GLN A 34 13.79 3.48 -16.07
CA GLN A 34 15.06 4.22 -16.05
C GLN A 34 15.88 3.87 -14.80
N TRP A 35 15.25 3.88 -13.64
CA TRP A 35 15.90 3.54 -12.38
C TRP A 35 16.44 2.11 -12.36
N LEU A 36 15.66 1.14 -12.86
CA LEU A 36 16.08 -0.26 -12.98
C LEU A 36 17.27 -0.40 -13.94
N ALA A 37 17.30 0.34 -15.04
CA ALA A 37 18.43 0.34 -15.96
C ALA A 37 19.69 0.91 -15.31
N GLU A 38 19.58 2.01 -14.56
CA GLU A 38 20.70 2.66 -13.86
C GLU A 38 21.22 1.84 -12.67
N ASN A 39 20.35 1.01 -12.07
CA ASN A 39 20.66 0.22 -10.89
C ASN A 39 20.64 -1.30 -11.15
N ALA A 40 20.72 -1.73 -12.42
CA ALA A 40 20.59 -3.14 -12.81
C ALA A 40 21.62 -4.07 -12.14
N GLY A 41 22.76 -3.52 -11.69
CA GLY A 41 23.78 -4.29 -10.95
C GLY A 41 23.40 -4.63 -9.50
N CYS A 42 22.35 -4.02 -8.93
CA CYS A 42 21.90 -4.27 -7.56
C CYS A 42 20.38 -4.43 -7.41
N ALA A 43 19.59 -4.08 -8.43
CA ALA A 43 18.17 -4.34 -8.50
C ALA A 43 17.89 -5.74 -9.08
N ARG A 44 16.89 -6.44 -8.53
CA ARG A 44 16.40 -7.69 -9.13
C ARG A 44 15.63 -7.37 -10.40
N GLN A 45 15.83 -8.17 -11.45
CA GLN A 45 14.96 -8.12 -12.62
C GLN A 45 13.54 -8.60 -12.27
N MET A 46 12.54 -8.20 -13.06
CA MET A 46 11.13 -8.50 -12.76
C MET A 46 10.86 -10.01 -12.62
N ASP A 47 11.47 -10.82 -13.47
CA ASP A 47 11.38 -12.29 -13.46
C ASP A 47 12.06 -12.93 -12.23
N GLU A 48 12.99 -12.22 -11.59
CA GLU A 48 13.69 -12.64 -10.37
C GLU A 48 13.03 -12.13 -9.08
N MET A 49 11.99 -11.29 -9.20
CA MET A 49 11.33 -10.71 -8.04
C MET A 49 10.58 -11.80 -7.26
N PRO A 50 10.73 -11.86 -5.92
CA PRO A 50 10.00 -12.79 -5.09
C PRO A 50 8.56 -12.28 -4.92
N TYR A 51 7.71 -12.48 -5.92
CA TYR A 51 6.31 -12.00 -5.92
C TYR A 51 5.52 -12.46 -4.69
N TRP A 52 5.86 -13.61 -4.12
CA TRP A 52 5.29 -14.08 -2.86
C TRP A 52 5.51 -13.09 -1.70
N ALA A 53 6.67 -12.46 -1.61
CA ALA A 53 6.99 -11.50 -0.55
C ALA A 53 6.20 -10.20 -0.73
N TRP A 54 6.01 -9.77 -1.98
CA TRP A 54 5.16 -8.63 -2.32
C TRP A 54 3.70 -8.87 -1.96
N ILE A 55 3.15 -10.05 -2.30
CA ILE A 55 1.79 -10.44 -1.93
C ILE A 55 1.62 -10.45 -0.40
N LEU A 56 2.58 -11.02 0.34
CA LEU A 56 2.55 -11.02 1.80
C LEU A 56 2.60 -9.60 2.38
N ALA A 57 3.43 -8.71 1.84
CA ALA A 57 3.50 -7.32 2.29
C ALA A 57 2.16 -6.60 2.11
N ILE A 58 1.50 -6.78 0.97
CA ILE A 58 0.16 -6.22 0.71
C ILE A 58 -0.87 -6.77 1.71
N LEU A 59 -0.87 -8.09 1.94
CA LEU A 59 -1.80 -8.72 2.89
C LEU A 59 -1.57 -8.22 4.32
N VAL A 60 -0.31 -8.00 4.74
CA VAL A 60 0.02 -7.44 6.05
C VAL A 60 -0.53 -6.01 6.17
N LEU A 61 -0.34 -5.16 5.16
CA LEU A 61 -0.91 -3.81 5.15
C LEU A 61 -2.44 -3.85 5.21
N GLY A 62 -3.06 -4.71 4.39
CA GLY A 62 -4.51 -4.93 4.40
C GLY A 62 -5.01 -5.36 5.77
N PHE A 63 -4.27 -6.24 6.44
CA PHE A 63 -4.59 -6.70 7.78
C PHE A 63 -4.48 -5.60 8.82
N ILE A 64 -3.42 -4.79 8.79
CA ILE A 64 -3.24 -3.64 9.70
C ILE A 64 -4.41 -2.65 9.53
N GLY A 65 -4.78 -2.33 8.29
CA GLY A 65 -5.92 -1.47 8.00
C GLY A 65 -7.24 -2.07 8.53
N ALA A 66 -7.50 -3.33 8.20
CA ALA A 66 -8.70 -4.06 8.65
C ALA A 66 -8.80 -4.16 10.18
N LEU A 67 -7.67 -4.35 10.87
CA LEU A 67 -7.58 -4.39 12.32
C LEU A 67 -7.83 -3.02 12.94
N ALA A 68 -7.25 -1.96 12.38
CA ALA A 68 -7.45 -0.60 12.86
C ALA A 68 -8.92 -0.19 12.74
N LEU A 69 -9.55 -0.42 11.58
CA LEU A 69 -10.97 -0.15 11.37
C LEU A 69 -11.86 -0.94 12.35
N ASP A 70 -11.52 -2.21 12.64
CA ASP A 70 -12.28 -3.02 13.58
C ASP A 70 -12.16 -2.49 15.01
N LYS A 71 -10.93 -2.18 15.46
CA LYS A 71 -10.66 -1.66 16.80
C LYS A 71 -11.24 -0.27 17.05
N LEU A 72 -11.26 0.58 16.02
CA LEU A 72 -11.88 1.90 16.08
C LEU A 72 -13.40 1.88 15.83
N ASN A 73 -13.99 0.68 15.65
CA ASN A 73 -15.40 0.48 15.36
C ASN A 73 -15.88 1.30 14.14
N ILE A 74 -15.02 1.42 13.12
CA ILE A 74 -15.32 2.12 11.88
C ILE A 74 -16.08 1.18 10.94
N LYS A 75 -17.25 1.64 10.49
CA LYS A 75 -18.20 0.84 9.69
C LYS A 75 -18.74 1.59 8.47
N ASP A 76 -18.05 2.66 8.06
CA ASP A 76 -18.42 3.44 6.88
C ASP A 76 -17.20 3.72 6.00
N ALA A 77 -17.47 3.92 4.72
CA ALA A 77 -16.45 4.08 3.68
C ALA A 77 -15.60 5.34 3.90
N MET A 78 -16.21 6.45 4.31
CA MET A 78 -15.51 7.74 4.42
C MET A 78 -14.50 7.71 5.56
N ARG A 79 -14.90 7.29 6.75
CA ARG A 79 -13.99 7.12 7.89
C ARG A 79 -12.97 6.01 7.65
N GLY A 80 -13.36 4.97 6.93
CA GLY A 80 -12.44 3.94 6.46
C GLY A 80 -11.31 4.53 5.60
N GLY A 81 -11.67 5.35 4.61
CA GLY A 81 -10.72 6.05 3.75
C GLY A 81 -9.81 7.01 4.50
N MET A 82 -10.34 7.81 5.43
CA MET A 82 -9.53 8.72 6.27
C MET A 82 -8.54 7.95 7.15
N THR A 83 -8.97 6.82 7.71
CA THR A 83 -8.10 5.97 8.53
C THR A 83 -7.01 5.31 7.68
N GLY A 84 -7.39 4.83 6.49
CA GLY A 84 -6.45 4.31 5.50
C GLY A 84 -5.40 5.35 5.07
N LEU A 85 -5.82 6.59 4.80
CA LEU A 85 -4.93 7.72 4.49
C LEU A 85 -3.86 7.89 5.58
N ILE A 86 -4.28 7.99 6.84
CA ILE A 86 -3.38 8.26 7.96
C ILE A 86 -2.40 7.09 8.14
N ILE A 87 -2.92 5.86 8.23
CA ILE A 87 -2.09 4.68 8.50
C ILE A 87 -1.07 4.46 7.38
N TYR A 88 -1.53 4.47 6.12
CA TYR A 88 -0.67 4.13 4.99
C TYR A 88 0.24 5.28 4.60
N GLY A 89 -0.19 6.53 4.81
CA GLY A 89 0.68 7.70 4.65
C GLY A 89 1.83 7.69 5.66
N LEU A 90 1.56 7.36 6.93
CA LEU A 90 2.59 7.24 7.96
C LEU A 90 3.53 6.06 7.73
N ILE A 91 2.99 4.88 7.37
CA ILE A 91 3.80 3.70 7.02
C ILE A 91 4.67 4.01 5.80
N GLY A 92 4.09 4.61 4.76
CA GLY A 92 4.80 5.03 3.55
C GLY A 92 5.94 6.00 3.88
N LEU A 93 5.68 7.03 4.69
CA LEU A 93 6.71 7.98 5.12
C LEU A 93 7.86 7.29 5.87
N VAL A 94 7.55 6.39 6.82
CA VAL A 94 8.57 5.66 7.58
C VAL A 94 9.41 4.78 6.66
N ILE A 95 8.77 4.03 5.75
CA ILE A 95 9.47 3.17 4.79
C ILE A 95 10.34 4.00 3.84
N SER A 96 9.83 5.10 3.30
CA SER A 96 10.60 5.98 2.40
C SER A 96 11.80 6.62 3.11
N LEU A 97 11.64 7.09 4.34
CA LEU A 97 12.75 7.63 5.14
C LEU A 97 13.79 6.56 5.44
N PHE A 98 13.36 5.37 5.86
CA PHE A 98 14.25 4.23 6.09
C PHE A 98 15.02 3.85 4.82
N THR A 99 14.34 3.87 3.67
CA THR A 99 14.94 3.49 2.39
C THR A 99 15.97 4.54 1.94
N TYR A 100 15.65 5.83 2.08
CA TYR A 100 16.56 6.94 1.78
C TYR A 100 17.85 6.88 2.60
N VAL A 101 17.78 6.58 3.90
CA VAL A 101 18.99 6.48 4.74
C VAL A 101 19.79 5.19 4.51
N SER A 102 19.14 4.14 4.02
CA SER A 102 19.75 2.80 3.90
C SER A 102 20.30 2.51 2.49
N PHE A 103 19.70 3.09 1.44
CA PHE A 103 20.00 2.73 0.06
C PHE A 103 20.32 3.97 -0.78
N LYS A 104 21.53 4.01 -1.33
CA LYS A 104 21.97 5.10 -2.24
C LYS A 104 21.12 5.20 -3.51
N ALA A 105 20.50 4.11 -3.92
CA ALA A 105 19.65 4.07 -5.10
C ALA A 105 18.31 4.81 -4.88
N TYR A 106 17.89 5.05 -3.63
CA TYR A 106 16.65 5.75 -3.35
C TYR A 106 16.89 7.24 -3.11
N GLU A 107 16.58 8.07 -4.11
CA GLU A 107 16.75 9.52 -4.03
C GLU A 107 15.55 10.22 -3.37
N LEU A 108 15.78 11.42 -2.81
CA LEU A 108 14.74 12.18 -2.11
C LEU A 108 13.55 12.58 -2.99
N ASN A 109 13.75 12.67 -4.32
CA ASN A 109 12.70 12.97 -5.29
C ASN A 109 11.66 11.82 -5.45
N TRP A 110 11.99 10.59 -5.04
CA TRP A 110 11.08 9.43 -5.03
C TRP A 110 10.11 9.45 -3.84
N MET A 111 10.56 10.00 -2.71
CA MET A 111 9.81 9.97 -1.46
C MET A 111 8.40 10.57 -1.55
N PRO A 112 8.17 11.76 -2.13
CA PRO A 112 6.81 12.30 -2.26
C PRO A 112 5.91 11.38 -3.09
N LEU A 113 6.45 10.76 -4.12
CA LEU A 113 5.70 9.94 -5.07
C LEU A 113 5.30 8.60 -4.43
N ASP A 114 6.20 8.01 -3.66
CA ASP A 114 5.92 6.80 -2.88
C ASP A 114 4.89 7.07 -1.79
N ILE A 115 5.03 8.18 -1.05
CA ILE A 115 4.07 8.56 -0.01
C ILE A 115 2.68 8.75 -0.61
N ILE A 116 2.58 9.48 -1.73
CA ILE A 116 1.29 9.69 -2.41
C ILE A 116 0.70 8.37 -2.88
N GLY A 117 1.49 7.53 -3.57
CA GLY A 117 1.03 6.23 -4.06
C GLY A 117 0.52 5.31 -2.94
N ASN A 118 1.27 5.20 -1.85
CA ASN A 118 0.87 4.43 -0.67
C ASN A 118 -0.37 5.02 -0.01
N THR A 119 -0.47 6.35 0.07
CA THR A 119 -1.62 7.04 0.65
C THR A 119 -2.89 6.79 -0.16
N LEU A 120 -2.83 6.91 -1.49
CA LEU A 120 -3.96 6.64 -2.38
C LEU A 120 -4.43 5.18 -2.28
N SER A 121 -3.47 4.26 -2.20
CA SER A 121 -3.74 2.82 -2.01
C SER A 121 -4.39 2.56 -0.66
N GLY A 122 -3.91 3.23 0.40
CA GLY A 122 -4.51 3.17 1.73
C GLY A 122 -5.92 3.74 1.79
N ILE A 123 -6.19 4.86 1.12
CA ILE A 123 -7.54 5.42 0.98
C ILE A 123 -8.46 4.38 0.34
N ALA A 124 -8.06 3.80 -0.79
CA ALA A 124 -8.87 2.81 -1.51
C ALA A 124 -9.13 1.57 -0.67
N GLY A 125 -8.08 1.02 -0.04
CA GLY A 125 -8.19 -0.13 0.86
C GLY A 125 -9.08 0.15 2.07
N GLY A 126 -8.94 1.35 2.66
CA GLY A 126 -9.75 1.82 3.78
C GLY A 126 -11.23 2.01 3.42
N ILE A 127 -11.52 2.62 2.25
CA ILE A 127 -12.88 2.78 1.72
C ILE A 127 -13.54 1.42 1.54
N ALA A 128 -12.88 0.50 0.84
CA ALA A 128 -13.42 -0.81 0.54
C ALA A 128 -13.69 -1.62 1.82
N THR A 129 -12.75 -1.58 2.77
CA THR A 129 -12.86 -2.28 4.05
C THR A 129 -13.95 -1.68 4.94
N GLY A 130 -14.00 -0.34 5.05
CA GLY A 130 -15.02 0.37 5.84
C GLY A 130 -16.42 0.14 5.30
N TRP A 131 -16.59 0.17 3.97
CA TRP A 131 -17.84 -0.19 3.31
C TRP A 131 -18.27 -1.63 3.62
N LEU A 132 -17.34 -2.60 3.49
CA LEU A 132 -17.61 -4.00 3.81
C LEU A 132 -18.05 -4.16 5.27
N TYR A 133 -17.34 -3.53 6.20
CA TYR A 133 -17.66 -3.61 7.63
C TYR A 133 -19.04 -3.05 7.97
N GLY A 134 -19.50 -2.02 7.25
CA GLY A 134 -20.87 -1.50 7.36
C GLY A 134 -21.94 -2.46 6.84
N LYS A 135 -21.59 -3.38 5.94
CA LYS A 135 -22.51 -4.39 5.39
C LYS A 135 -22.53 -5.69 6.20
N MET A 136 -21.50 -5.94 7.01
CA MET A 136 -21.41 -7.12 7.86
C MET A 136 -22.19 -6.86 9.16
N LYS A 137 -23.31 -7.60 9.35
CA LYS A 137 -24.06 -7.64 10.61
C LYS A 137 -23.30 -8.43 11.68
#